data_AF-A0A7S3SLA7-F1
#
_entry.id   AF-A0A7S3SLA7-F1
#
_cell.length_a   1.000
_cell.length_b   1.000
_cell.length_c   1.000
_cell.angle_alpha   90.00
_cell.angle_beta   90.00
_cell.angle_gamma   90.00
#
_symmetry.space_group_name_H-M   'P 1'
#
loop_
_entity.id
_entity.type
_entity.pdbx_description
1 polymer ?
#
loop_
_entity_poly.entity_id
_entity_poly.type
_entity_poly.pdbx_seq_one_letter_code
_entity_poly.pdbx_strand_id
1 'polypeptide(L)'
;DSSKYTCRFFIGIENDDDFRVARRIIGNGGSRMKDIVARSGGEAKLRLRGKGSGFEERDTGAESTEPLQLCVSCPSQRGYDIARRCVEDLLWRVYGDYDTWCEEQGRSERAPKIRMTERHVEAGAPGAGGEGRRRGGKGRKPKAIAAAPHRPERDAPQKDVDHGEAPENAPPIEEIEQLISDRNDARKNGDYKKADEIRDDLKSRG
;
A
#
# COMPACT_ATOMS: atom_id res chain seq x y z
N ASP A 1 -30.14 3.37 -0.53
CA ASP A 1 -29.48 4.01 0.62
C ASP A 1 -28.41 3.09 1.18
N SER A 2 -27.13 3.45 1.10
CA SER A 2 -26.03 2.61 1.62
C SER A 2 -25.55 3.16 2.96
N SER A 3 -26.26 2.78 4.02
CA SER A 3 -25.81 3.02 5.38
C SER A 3 -24.54 2.19 5.63
N LYS A 4 -23.54 2.79 6.26
CA LYS A 4 -22.30 2.09 6.62
C LYS A 4 -21.97 2.27 8.09
N TYR A 5 -21.44 1.21 8.67
CA TYR A 5 -20.93 1.17 10.02
C TYR A 5 -19.48 1.63 9.99
N THR A 6 -19.15 2.60 10.84
CA THR A 6 -17.79 3.15 10.90
C THR A 6 -17.34 3.31 12.34
N CYS A 7 -16.05 3.07 12.57
CA CYS A 7 -15.42 3.45 13.82
C CYS A 7 -13.99 3.89 13.61
N ARG A 8 -13.47 4.57 14.63
CA ARG A 8 -12.11 5.08 14.68
C ARG A 8 -11.49 4.71 16.01
N PHE A 9 -10.35 4.04 15.94
CA PHE A 9 -9.49 3.73 17.07
C PHE A 9 -8.37 4.76 17.16
N PHE A 10 -8.20 5.37 18.33
CA PHE A 10 -7.09 6.26 18.63
C PHE A 10 -5.94 5.42 19.15
N ILE A 11 -4.81 5.42 18.45
CA ILE A 11 -3.67 4.56 18.77
C ILE A 11 -2.94 5.09 20.01
N GLY A 12 -2.82 6.41 20.16
CA GLY A 12 -2.20 7.03 21.34
C GLY A 12 -0.72 6.69 21.57
N ILE A 13 -0.10 5.94 20.66
CA ILE A 13 1.34 5.68 20.61
C ILE A 13 1.86 6.46 19.40
N GLU A 14 2.89 7.28 19.61
CA GLU A 14 3.53 8.01 18.52
C GLU A 14 4.31 7.03 17.62
N ASN A 15 4.35 7.34 16.32
CA ASN A 15 5.10 6.51 15.38
C ASN A 15 6.55 6.98 15.29
N ASP A 16 7.41 6.28 16.05
CA ASP A 16 8.85 6.49 16.08
C ASP A 16 9.62 5.48 15.21
N ASP A 17 10.90 5.78 14.93
CA ASP A 17 11.77 4.93 14.13
C ASP A 17 12.21 3.63 14.83
N ASP A 18 12.07 3.56 16.16
CA ASP A 18 12.43 2.37 16.95
C ASP A 18 11.26 1.38 16.99
N PHE A 19 10.14 1.80 17.58
CA PHE A 19 8.97 0.94 17.74
C PHE A 19 8.07 0.88 16.49
N ARG A 20 8.10 1.86 15.58
CA ARG A 20 7.38 1.82 14.28
C ARG A 20 5.96 1.25 14.39
N VAL A 21 5.15 1.79 15.29
CA VAL A 21 3.80 1.27 15.61
C VAL A 21 2.93 1.13 14.36
N ALA A 22 3.04 2.06 13.39
CA ALA A 22 2.29 2.00 12.15
C ALA A 22 2.64 0.75 11.32
N ARG A 23 3.93 0.40 11.23
CA ARG A 23 4.38 -0.81 10.51
C ARG A 23 3.90 -2.08 11.21
N ARG A 24 3.92 -2.11 12.54
CA ARG A 24 3.39 -3.23 13.33
C ARG A 24 1.88 -3.37 13.12
N ILE A 25 1.12 -2.28 13.11
CA ILE A 25 -0.32 -2.31 12.84
C ILE A 25 -0.61 -2.82 11.41
N ILE A 26 0.05 -2.26 10.39
CA ILE A 26 -0.20 -2.60 8.97
C ILE A 26 0.28 -4.03 8.64
N GLY A 27 1.40 -4.46 9.22
CA GLY A 27 2.10 -5.68 8.87
C GLY A 27 2.88 -5.56 7.56
N ASN A 28 3.73 -6.54 7.29
CA ASN A 28 4.55 -6.55 6.07
C ASN A 28 3.62 -6.58 4.84
N GLY A 29 3.75 -5.61 3.93
CA GLY A 29 2.90 -5.49 2.74
C GLY A 29 1.39 -5.35 3.01
N GLY A 30 0.99 -4.88 4.20
CA GLY A 30 -0.42 -4.77 4.59
C GLY A 30 -1.08 -6.10 4.93
N SER A 31 -0.29 -7.14 5.23
CA SER A 31 -0.80 -8.49 5.53
C SER A 31 -1.84 -8.51 6.65
N ARG A 32 -1.58 -7.82 7.77
CA ARG A 32 -2.53 -7.77 8.91
C ARG A 32 -3.83 -7.07 8.51
N MET A 33 -3.74 -5.98 7.76
CA MET A 33 -4.93 -5.28 7.24
C MET A 33 -5.76 -6.17 6.31
N LYS A 34 -5.10 -6.84 5.36
CA LYS A 34 -5.74 -7.75 4.40
C LYS A 34 -6.41 -8.94 5.11
N ASP A 35 -5.77 -9.50 6.12
CA ASP A 35 -6.35 -10.58 6.94
C ASP A 35 -7.63 -10.13 7.65
N ILE A 36 -7.63 -8.94 8.27
CA ILE A 36 -8.84 -8.40 8.92
C ILE A 36 -9.97 -8.19 7.90
N VAL A 37 -9.64 -7.64 6.71
CA VAL A 37 -10.62 -7.48 5.63
C VAL A 37 -11.17 -8.83 5.18
N ALA A 38 -10.32 -9.84 4.97
CA ALA A 38 -10.74 -11.17 4.57
C ALA A 38 -11.64 -11.83 5.62
N ARG A 39 -11.25 -11.79 6.90
CA ARG A 39 -12.03 -12.37 8.03
C ARG A 39 -13.38 -11.70 8.24
N SER A 40 -13.51 -10.42 7.89
CA SER A 40 -14.76 -9.65 8.01
C SER A 40 -15.69 -9.76 6.79
N GLY A 41 -15.38 -10.66 5.83
CA GLY A 41 -16.21 -10.88 4.65
C GLY A 41 -15.82 -10.06 3.42
N GLY A 42 -14.66 -9.39 3.44
CA GLY A 42 -14.07 -8.72 2.27
C GLY A 42 -14.58 -7.30 1.99
N GLU A 43 -15.69 -6.90 2.61
CA GLU A 43 -16.33 -5.60 2.36
C GLU A 43 -15.84 -4.48 3.31
N ALA A 44 -15.12 -4.84 4.37
CA ALA A 44 -14.54 -3.87 5.29
C ALA A 44 -13.38 -3.10 4.65
N LYS A 45 -13.26 -1.83 5.00
CA LYS A 45 -12.18 -0.93 4.58
C LYS A 45 -11.48 -0.39 5.80
N LEU A 46 -10.20 -0.70 5.92
CA LEU A 46 -9.33 -0.20 6.99
C LEU A 46 -8.40 0.88 6.43
N ARG A 47 -8.19 1.95 7.20
CA ARG A 47 -7.27 3.03 6.84
C ARG A 47 -6.56 3.55 8.07
N LEU A 48 -5.23 3.50 8.06
CA LEU A 48 -4.40 4.20 9.03
C LEU A 48 -4.21 5.65 8.58
N ARG A 49 -4.33 6.59 9.51
CA ARG A 49 -4.16 8.04 9.29
C ARG A 49 -3.46 8.68 10.48
N GLY A 50 -3.04 9.93 10.32
CA GLY A 50 -2.38 10.72 11.36
C GLY A 50 -0.87 10.76 11.15
N LYS A 51 -0.19 11.43 12.08
CA LYS A 51 1.26 11.63 12.08
C LYS A 51 2.00 10.28 12.08
N GLY A 52 2.93 10.11 11.14
CA GLY A 52 3.73 8.91 10.95
C GLY A 52 2.95 7.70 10.41
N SER A 53 1.78 7.92 9.78
CA SER A 53 1.01 6.84 9.15
C SER A 53 1.53 6.43 7.76
N GLY A 54 2.37 7.26 7.14
CA GLY A 54 2.75 7.18 5.73
C GLY A 54 1.64 7.60 4.77
N PHE A 55 0.54 8.17 5.27
CA PHE A 55 -0.61 8.58 4.47
C PHE A 55 -0.64 10.10 4.30
N GLU A 56 -0.17 10.57 3.14
CA GLU A 56 -0.28 11.98 2.75
C GLU A 56 -1.73 12.32 2.42
N GLU A 57 -2.25 13.38 3.03
CA GLU A 57 -3.57 13.90 2.67
C GLU A 57 -3.47 14.66 1.36
N ARG A 58 -4.38 14.35 0.43
CA ARG A 58 -4.36 14.90 -0.93
C ARG A 58 -4.50 16.42 -0.97
N ASP A 59 -5.10 16.99 0.07
CA ASP A 59 -5.39 18.42 0.16
C ASP A 59 -4.16 19.24 0.58
N THR A 60 -3.32 18.69 1.46
CA THR A 60 -2.14 19.37 2.01
C THR A 60 -0.82 18.87 1.42
N GLY A 61 -0.82 17.71 0.78
CA GLY A 61 0.41 17.04 0.32
C GLY A 61 1.31 16.60 1.48
N ALA A 62 0.78 16.56 2.70
CA ALA A 62 1.50 16.20 3.91
C ALA A 62 0.65 15.24 4.75
N GLU A 63 1.28 14.54 5.68
CA GLU A 63 0.55 13.75 6.67
C GLU A 63 -0.31 14.65 7.56
N SER A 64 -1.42 14.10 8.03
CA SER A 64 -2.27 14.80 8.99
C SER A 64 -1.51 15.06 10.30
N THR A 65 -1.67 16.26 10.86
CA THR A 65 -1.14 16.61 12.19
C THR A 65 -1.91 15.94 13.32
N GLU A 66 -3.01 15.25 13.02
CA GLU A 66 -3.77 14.47 14.00
C GLU A 66 -2.95 13.27 14.52
N PRO A 67 -3.17 12.85 15.78
CA PRO A 67 -2.59 11.62 16.31
C PRO A 67 -2.94 10.39 15.46
N LEU A 68 -2.06 9.39 15.52
CA LEU A 68 -2.23 8.16 14.77
C LEU A 68 -3.56 7.46 15.10
N GLN A 69 -4.31 7.10 14.06
CA GLN A 69 -5.65 6.58 14.17
C GLN A 69 -5.97 5.55 13.08
N LEU A 70 -6.67 4.49 13.47
CA LEU A 70 -7.12 3.43 12.57
C LEU A 70 -8.64 3.54 12.37
N CYS A 71 -9.04 3.78 11.12
CA CYS A 71 -10.44 3.91 10.72
C CYS A 71 -10.95 2.61 10.09
N VAL A 72 -12.12 2.15 10.52
CA VAL A 72 -12.84 1.00 9.95
C VAL A 72 -14.14 1.50 9.31
N SER A 73 -14.49 0.98 8.14
CA SER A 73 -15.77 1.23 7.48
C SER A 73 -16.28 -0.06 6.85
N CYS A 74 -17.52 -0.44 7.09
CA CYS A 74 -18.11 -1.64 6.50
C CYS A 74 -19.60 -1.41 6.19
N PRO A 75 -20.11 -1.86 5.02
CA PRO A 75 -21.54 -1.78 4.71
C PRO A 75 -22.37 -2.81 5.50
N SER A 76 -21.76 -3.93 5.91
CA SER A 76 -22.43 -5.01 6.64
C SER A 76 -22.20 -4.88 8.14
N GLN A 77 -23.25 -4.97 8.95
CA GLN A 77 -23.15 -4.95 10.42
C GLN A 77 -22.32 -6.14 10.93
N ARG A 78 -22.59 -7.35 10.41
CA ARG A 78 -21.83 -8.55 10.79
C ARG A 78 -20.35 -8.43 10.44
N GLY A 79 -20.05 -7.92 9.24
CA GLY A 79 -18.67 -7.69 8.82
C GLY A 79 -17.99 -6.63 9.69
N TYR A 80 -18.71 -5.57 10.03
CA TYR A 80 -18.25 -4.53 10.94
C TYR A 80 -17.89 -5.08 12.33
N ASP A 81 -18.77 -5.85 12.96
CA ASP A 81 -18.53 -6.41 14.30
C ASP A 81 -17.29 -7.31 14.33
N ILE A 82 -17.11 -8.11 13.27
CA ILE A 82 -15.91 -8.95 13.12
C ILE A 82 -14.67 -8.08 12.94
N ALA A 83 -14.72 -7.10 12.02
CA ALA A 83 -13.59 -6.20 11.77
C ALA A 83 -13.18 -5.44 13.04
N ARG A 84 -14.15 -4.91 13.79
CA ARG A 84 -13.96 -4.21 15.06
C ARG A 84 -13.20 -5.09 16.06
N ARG A 85 -13.68 -6.31 16.30
CA ARG A 85 -13.03 -7.27 17.22
C ARG A 85 -11.62 -7.64 16.77
N CYS A 86 -11.43 -7.88 15.47
CA CYS A 86 -10.09 -8.20 14.95
C CYS A 86 -9.11 -7.03 15.10
N VAL A 87 -9.58 -5.80 14.95
CA VAL A 87 -8.77 -4.60 15.21
C VAL A 87 -8.47 -4.45 16.69
N GLU A 88 -9.43 -4.67 17.58
CA GLU A 88 -9.19 -4.66 19.03
C GLU A 88 -8.11 -5.68 19.41
N ASP A 89 -8.22 -6.94 18.95
CA ASP A 89 -7.23 -7.99 19.20
C ASP A 89 -5.84 -7.62 18.66
N LEU A 90 -5.79 -7.00 17.47
CA LEU A 90 -4.54 -6.51 16.89
C LEU A 90 -3.92 -5.44 17.79
N LEU A 91 -4.69 -4.45 18.24
CA LEU A 91 -4.20 -3.37 19.08
C LEU A 91 -3.73 -3.88 20.45
N TRP A 92 -4.46 -4.84 21.05
CA TRP A 92 -4.02 -5.48 22.29
C TRP A 92 -2.64 -6.12 22.16
N ARG A 93 -2.36 -6.81 21.05
CA ARG A 93 -1.04 -7.40 20.80
C ARG A 93 0.03 -6.33 20.60
N VAL A 94 -0.25 -5.32 19.77
CA VAL A 94 0.71 -4.22 19.54
C VAL A 94 1.00 -3.44 20.83
N TYR A 95 0.02 -3.28 21.72
CA TYR A 95 0.20 -2.58 22.97
C TYR A 95 1.00 -3.41 23.98
N GLY A 96 0.80 -4.73 24.02
CA GLY A 96 1.67 -5.63 24.79
C GLY A 96 3.11 -5.64 24.29
N ASP A 97 3.31 -5.63 22.97
CA ASP A 97 4.64 -5.48 22.36
C ASP A 97 5.26 -4.12 22.74
N TYR A 98 4.46 -3.06 22.81
CA TYR A 98 4.91 -1.72 23.19
C TYR A 98 5.30 -1.63 24.66
N ASP A 99 4.51 -2.20 25.57
CA ASP A 99 4.85 -2.26 26.99
C ASP A 99 6.18 -3.00 27.22
N THR A 100 6.35 -4.16 26.57
CA THR A 100 7.61 -4.93 26.63
C THR A 100 8.78 -4.09 26.11
N TRP A 101 8.60 -3.42 24.97
CA TRP A 101 9.63 -2.55 24.41
C TRP A 101 9.96 -1.36 25.33
N CYS A 102 8.96 -0.73 25.96
CA CYS A 102 9.20 0.35 26.92
C CYS A 102 10.00 -0.13 28.13
N GLU A 103 9.71 -1.32 28.65
CA GLU A 103 10.46 -1.94 29.75
C GLU A 103 11.93 -2.19 29.35
N GLU A 104 12.17 -2.69 28.12
CA GLU A 104 13.52 -2.90 27.59
C GLU A 104 14.30 -1.58 27.37
N GLN A 105 13.60 -0.51 26.98
CA GLN A 105 14.19 0.82 26.80
C GLN A 105 14.31 1.62 28.11
N GLY A 106 13.89 1.06 29.25
CA GLY A 106 13.87 1.75 30.54
C GLY A 106 12.90 2.94 30.59
N ARG A 107 11.88 2.96 29.71
CA ARG A 107 10.84 3.99 29.68
C ARG A 107 9.73 3.63 30.68
N SER A 108 9.30 4.61 31.46
CA SER A 108 8.13 4.45 32.36
C SER A 108 6.79 4.62 31.63
N GLU A 109 6.81 4.97 30.34
CA GLU A 109 5.61 5.11 29.53
C GLU A 109 5.03 3.74 29.19
N ARG A 110 3.74 3.57 29.45
CA ARG A 110 2.99 2.36 29.08
C ARG A 110 2.08 2.64 27.90
N ALA A 111 1.65 1.59 27.24
CA ALA A 111 0.65 1.65 26.22
C ALA A 111 -0.62 2.36 26.75
N PRO A 112 -1.18 3.30 26.00
CA PRO A 112 -2.38 4.02 26.42
C PRO A 112 -3.58 3.07 26.46
N LYS A 113 -4.68 3.49 27.07
CA LYS A 113 -5.94 2.77 26.96
C LYS A 113 -6.50 2.90 25.54
N ILE A 114 -6.86 1.79 24.91
CA ILE A 114 -7.54 1.80 23.61
C ILE A 114 -8.82 2.63 23.71
N ARG A 115 -8.90 3.71 22.91
CA ARG A 115 -10.09 4.55 22.79
C ARG A 115 -10.70 4.38 21.41
N MET A 116 -12.00 4.15 21.35
CA MET A 116 -12.76 4.02 20.12
C MET A 116 -13.93 5.00 20.09
N THR A 117 -14.25 5.50 18.89
CA THR A 117 -15.51 6.19 18.59
C THR A 117 -16.25 5.46 17.48
N GLU A 118 -17.55 5.24 17.66
CA GLU A 118 -18.43 4.59 16.67
C GLU A 118 -19.37 5.63 16.05
N ARG A 119 -19.59 5.54 14.74
CA ARG A 119 -20.56 6.35 14.01
C ARG A 119 -21.28 5.49 12.98
N HIS A 120 -22.61 5.47 13.06
CA HIS A 120 -23.46 4.94 11.99
C HIS A 120 -23.77 6.08 11.03
N VAL A 121 -23.28 5.96 9.79
CA VAL A 121 -23.58 6.95 8.75
C VAL A 121 -24.77 6.42 7.97
N GLU A 122 -25.96 6.91 8.29
CA GLU A 122 -27.14 6.71 7.46
C GLU A 122 -26.97 7.50 6.16
N ALA A 123 -27.35 6.89 5.03
CA ALA A 123 -27.27 7.54 3.73
C ALA A 123 -28.25 8.73 3.68
N GLY A 124 -27.77 9.91 4.10
CA GLY A 124 -28.59 11.13 4.17
C GLY A 124 -28.02 12.25 5.05
N ALA A 125 -27.14 11.94 6.00
CA ALA A 125 -26.57 12.95 6.89
C ALA A 125 -25.21 13.49 6.39
N PRO A 126 -25.03 14.81 6.23
CA PRO A 126 -23.72 15.41 5.97
C PRO A 126 -22.88 15.33 7.25
N GLY A 127 -22.05 14.28 7.35
CA GLY A 127 -21.03 14.17 8.40
C GLY A 127 -19.91 15.16 8.14
N ALA A 128 -19.72 16.09 9.07
CA ALA A 128 -18.70 17.15 9.04
C ALA A 128 -17.30 16.63 8.71
N GLY A 129 -16.67 17.25 7.70
CA GLY A 129 -15.24 17.17 7.40
C GLY A 129 -14.91 17.07 5.91
N GLY A 130 -14.99 18.20 5.18
CA GLY A 130 -14.33 18.38 3.87
C GLY A 130 -15.26 18.63 2.68
N GLU A 131 -15.53 19.91 2.42
CA GLU A 131 -16.32 20.49 1.33
C GLU A 131 -15.79 20.13 -0.07
N GLY A 132 -16.67 19.75 -1.02
CA GLY A 132 -16.25 19.54 -2.41
C GLY A 132 -17.24 18.86 -3.36
N ARG A 133 -18.43 19.45 -3.49
CA ARG A 133 -19.49 19.30 -4.52
C ARG A 133 -19.34 18.27 -5.67
N ARG A 134 -20.45 17.54 -5.85
CA ARG A 134 -20.86 16.77 -7.05
C ARG A 134 -20.63 17.53 -8.37
N ARG A 135 -20.07 16.86 -9.39
CA ARG A 135 -20.63 16.89 -10.77
C ARG A 135 -19.96 15.91 -11.73
N GLY A 136 -20.80 15.16 -12.43
CA GLY A 136 -20.65 14.91 -13.87
C GLY A 136 -19.75 13.78 -14.29
N GLY A 137 -20.36 12.64 -14.64
CA GLY A 137 -19.74 11.73 -15.60
C GLY A 137 -19.50 12.46 -16.93
N LYS A 138 -18.30 12.30 -17.48
CA LYS A 138 -18.06 12.42 -18.92
C LYS A 138 -16.82 11.58 -19.26
N GLY A 139 -17.00 10.65 -20.19
CA GLY A 139 -15.98 9.70 -20.61
C GLY A 139 -14.69 10.39 -21.06
N ARG A 140 -13.56 9.76 -20.73
CA ARG A 140 -12.26 10.11 -21.32
C ARG A 140 -12.06 9.31 -22.60
N LYS A 141 -12.12 10.01 -23.74
CA LYS A 141 -11.39 9.63 -24.94
C LYS A 141 -9.87 9.79 -24.68
N PRO A 142 -9.00 9.01 -25.35
CA PRO A 142 -7.56 9.19 -25.24
C PRO A 142 -7.15 10.48 -25.98
N LYS A 143 -6.21 11.25 -25.42
CA LYS A 143 -5.56 12.35 -26.14
C LYS A 143 -4.04 12.29 -26.02
N ALA A 144 -3.46 12.32 -27.23
CA ALA A 144 -2.13 12.68 -27.66
C ALA A 144 -1.29 13.53 -26.70
N ILE A 145 -0.02 13.14 -26.64
CA ILE A 145 1.12 13.83 -26.05
C ILE A 145 1.48 15.01 -26.98
N ALA A 146 1.50 16.24 -26.45
CA ALA A 146 1.97 17.43 -27.15
C ALA A 146 3.11 18.08 -26.36
N ALA A 147 4.03 18.67 -27.13
CA ALA A 147 5.41 19.01 -26.81
C ALA A 147 5.64 20.03 -25.68
N ALA A 148 6.78 19.88 -25.01
CA ALA A 148 7.40 20.89 -24.14
C ALA A 148 8.40 21.78 -24.94
N PRO A 149 8.66 23.02 -24.52
CA PRO A 149 9.42 24.01 -25.30
C PRO A 149 10.95 23.91 -25.12
N HIS A 150 11.64 24.46 -26.12
CA HIS A 150 13.07 24.45 -26.42
C HIS A 150 14.03 24.83 -25.27
N ARG A 151 15.11 24.04 -25.13
CA ARG A 151 16.40 24.45 -24.55
C ARG A 151 17.43 24.60 -25.69
N PRO A 152 18.43 25.50 -25.57
CA PRO A 152 19.27 25.90 -26.69
C PRO A 152 20.31 24.84 -27.09
N GLU A 153 20.53 24.76 -28.40
CA GLU A 153 21.51 23.93 -29.12
C GLU A 153 22.93 24.12 -28.60
N ARG A 154 23.64 23.00 -28.44
CA ARG A 154 25.10 22.95 -28.45
C ARG A 154 25.51 21.83 -29.41
N ASP A 155 26.34 22.22 -30.38
CA ASP A 155 26.88 21.46 -31.51
C ASP A 155 27.23 20.01 -31.20
N ALA A 156 26.64 19.11 -31.99
CA ALA A 156 26.95 17.69 -32.01
C ALA A 156 28.18 17.43 -32.90
N PRO A 157 29.23 16.75 -32.41
CA PRO A 157 30.17 16.07 -33.29
C PRO A 157 29.54 14.72 -33.71
N GLN A 158 29.24 14.63 -35.00
CA GLN A 158 28.86 13.40 -35.69
C GLN A 158 29.99 12.37 -35.55
N LYS A 159 29.69 11.20 -34.98
CA LYS A 159 30.53 10.01 -35.10
C LYS A 159 29.66 8.83 -35.46
N ASP A 160 29.80 8.46 -36.72
CA ASP A 160 29.39 7.22 -37.32
C ASP A 160 30.01 6.08 -36.50
N VAL A 161 29.17 5.32 -35.79
CA VAL A 161 29.57 4.04 -35.22
C VAL A 161 28.81 2.97 -35.97
N ASP A 162 29.55 2.39 -36.90
CA ASP A 162 29.27 1.16 -37.63
C ASP A 162 28.82 0.07 -36.66
N HIS A 163 27.51 -0.14 -36.53
CA HIS A 163 26.97 -1.37 -35.94
C HIS A 163 27.07 -2.44 -37.01
N GLY A 164 28.21 -3.14 -37.01
CA GLY A 164 28.43 -4.31 -37.85
C GLY A 164 27.31 -5.33 -37.75
N GLU A 165 27.17 -6.14 -38.80
CA GLU A 165 26.17 -7.20 -38.91
C GLU A 165 26.15 -8.10 -37.67
N ALA A 166 24.94 -8.38 -37.19
CA ALA A 166 24.70 -9.27 -36.07
C ALA A 166 25.34 -10.64 -36.34
N PRO A 167 26.10 -11.23 -35.39
CA PRO A 167 26.70 -12.54 -35.59
C PRO A 167 25.62 -13.61 -35.81
N GLU A 168 25.85 -14.50 -36.78
CA GLU A 168 24.94 -15.58 -37.25
C GLU A 168 24.48 -16.59 -36.18
N ASN A 169 24.92 -16.45 -34.93
CA ASN A 169 24.64 -17.38 -33.84
C ASN A 169 23.76 -16.78 -32.72
N ALA A 170 23.02 -15.70 -33.01
CA ALA A 170 22.02 -15.17 -32.08
C ALA A 170 20.79 -16.10 -32.04
N PRO A 171 20.48 -16.75 -30.89
CA PRO A 171 19.31 -17.61 -30.78
C PRO A 171 18.01 -16.83 -31.06
N PRO A 172 16.98 -17.48 -31.62
CA PRO A 172 15.76 -16.81 -32.07
C PRO A 172 15.06 -16.09 -30.90
N ILE A 173 14.60 -14.87 -31.15
CA ILE A 173 13.95 -13.98 -30.18
C ILE A 173 12.78 -14.67 -29.46
N GLU A 174 12.08 -15.58 -30.14
CA GLU A 174 10.97 -16.37 -29.61
C GLU A 174 11.38 -17.27 -28.43
N GLU A 175 12.60 -17.79 -28.42
CA GLU A 175 13.11 -18.66 -27.34
C GLU A 175 13.40 -17.84 -26.08
N ILE A 176 13.88 -16.60 -26.23
CA ILE A 176 14.11 -15.67 -25.12
C ILE A 176 12.78 -15.30 -24.44
N GLU A 177 11.72 -15.05 -25.23
CA GLU A 177 10.39 -14.74 -24.69
C GLU A 177 9.77 -15.92 -23.94
N GLN A 178 9.94 -17.14 -24.46
CA GLN A 178 9.49 -18.37 -23.79
C GLN A 178 10.21 -18.59 -22.46
N LEU A 179 11.54 -18.43 -22.42
CA LEU A 179 12.32 -18.57 -21.19
C LEU A 179 11.92 -17.52 -20.13
N ILE A 180 11.59 -16.29 -20.55
CA ILE A 180 11.08 -15.26 -19.63
C ILE A 180 9.70 -15.65 -19.08
N SER A 181 8.83 -16.23 -19.90
CA SER A 181 7.52 -16.74 -19.48
C SER A 181 7.66 -17.89 -18.48
N ASP A 182 8.47 -18.89 -18.82
CA ASP A 182 8.68 -20.09 -18.00
C ASP A 182 9.26 -19.78 -16.62
N ARG A 183 10.18 -18.81 -16.55
CA ARG A 183 10.70 -18.30 -15.26
C ARG A 183 9.59 -17.68 -14.41
N ASN A 184 8.69 -16.92 -15.03
CA ASN A 184 7.61 -16.26 -14.30
C ASN A 184 6.58 -17.30 -13.79
N ASP A 185 6.31 -18.35 -14.56
CA ASP A 185 5.46 -19.46 -14.13
C ASP A 185 6.12 -20.33 -13.05
N ALA A 186 7.43 -20.58 -13.12
CA ALA A 186 8.18 -21.28 -12.07
C ALA A 186 8.11 -20.53 -10.73
N ARG A 187 8.27 -19.19 -10.76
CA ARG A 187 8.08 -18.33 -9.57
C ARG A 187 6.65 -18.38 -9.03
N LYS A 188 5.65 -18.48 -9.91
CA LYS A 188 4.23 -18.55 -9.55
C LYS A 188 3.86 -19.89 -8.89
N ASN A 189 4.53 -20.96 -9.29
CA ASN A 189 4.33 -22.30 -8.74
C ASN A 189 5.25 -22.63 -7.55
N GLY A 190 6.13 -21.71 -7.14
CA GLY A 190 7.04 -21.88 -6.00
C GLY A 190 8.27 -22.74 -6.30
N ASP A 191 8.54 -23.04 -7.57
CA ASP A 191 9.71 -23.80 -8.02
C ASP A 191 10.88 -22.84 -8.30
N TYR A 192 11.50 -22.36 -7.23
CA TYR A 192 12.58 -21.38 -7.29
C TYR A 192 13.86 -21.94 -7.92
N LYS A 193 14.11 -23.24 -7.78
CA LYS A 193 15.26 -23.91 -8.37
C LYS A 193 15.20 -23.85 -9.91
N LYS A 194 14.05 -24.17 -10.48
CA LYS A 194 13.82 -24.06 -11.92
C LYS A 194 13.89 -22.61 -12.42
N ALA A 195 13.42 -21.65 -11.63
CA ALA A 195 13.52 -20.22 -11.99
C ALA A 195 14.97 -19.72 -12.03
N ASP A 196 15.83 -20.21 -11.13
CA ASP A 196 17.25 -19.87 -11.09
C ASP A 196 18.02 -20.53 -12.24
N GLU A 197 17.72 -21.78 -12.59
CA GLU A 197 18.29 -22.46 -13.76
C GLU A 197 18.01 -21.70 -15.08
N ILE A 198 16.78 -21.22 -15.27
CA ILE A 198 16.40 -20.43 -16.45
C ILE A 198 17.12 -19.07 -16.49
N ARG A 199 17.34 -18.47 -15.31
CA ARG A 199 18.06 -17.21 -15.20
C ARG A 199 19.52 -17.35 -15.59
N ASP A 200 20.17 -18.42 -15.15
CA ASP A 200 21.58 -18.66 -15.44
C ASP A 200 21.78 -19.05 -16.91
N ASP A 201 20.85 -19.79 -17.51
CA ASP A 201 20.85 -20.10 -18.96
C ASP A 201 20.73 -18.83 -19.82
N LEU A 202 19.77 -17.94 -19.51
CA LEU A 202 19.63 -16.65 -20.22
C LEU A 202 20.88 -15.76 -20.07
N LYS A 203 21.58 -15.84 -18.93
CA LYS A 203 22.81 -15.08 -18.68
C LYS A 203 24.03 -15.69 -19.36
N SER A 204 24.02 -16.99 -19.65
CA SER A 204 25.10 -17.65 -20.38
C SER A 204 25.00 -17.44 -21.89
N ARG A 205 23.84 -17.03 -22.41
CA ARG A 205 23.56 -16.85 -23.85
C ARG A 205 23.71 -15.41 -24.37
N GLY A 206 23.96 -14.44 -23.49
CA GLY A 206 24.18 -13.02 -23.83
C GLY A 206 25.51 -12.50 -23.30
#